data_AF-R1D2Q7-F1
#
_entry.id   AF-R1D2Q7-F1
#
_cell.length_a   1.000
_cell.length_b   1.000
_cell.length_c   1.000
_cell.angle_alpha   90.00
_cell.angle_beta   90.00
_cell.angle_gamma   90.00
#
_symmetry.space_group_name_H-M   'P 1'
#
loop_
_entity.id
_entity.type
_entity.pdbx_description
1 polymer ?
#
loop_
_entity_poly.entity_id
_entity_poly.type
_entity_poly.pdbx_seq_one_letter_code
_entity_poly.pdbx_strand_id
1 'polypeptide(L)'
;MTLSTHQDLSAWDVSAITTYNMYRMFYYAASFSQKLCSDVWINTWSRVYYSHRQQVFSGTSGGNDITTAWDALPSSFRSNLYTVQGVATGTTHIVDGGHDMYDYGNYMSVSIGDSDYGSYLTYNQQCGSAPIDGDPVPYSTCMYPHASFTLMYTQVHATSTAPSNSVTGFRTTGNNGADGHGSKHGTGSTTPLTSASGRFQAHYTKVYSAGDPSINHLIVYSSSDQTASHSYSASTDSDVDTVTFGEPQHKVVYLLWAGTSGYNFPTSDFQSGCYPSEPPTNLCYSKSLHGASSYTFHSRCDNKGATLTLIQLSNGYKLAAYTSIPWTSRSGYGTGTSYIASITRNSCHQNRYSQYQIYDHNMYGPTFGGGHDIYINSNMNGGYCNYHSYYGAGSIICGSYSSWSITALEVYSTEA
;
A
#
# COMPACT_ATOMS: atom_id res chain seq x y z
N MET A 1 -5.55 18.22 15.13
CA MET A 1 -4.97 16.95 15.63
C MET A 1 -5.59 15.83 14.80
N THR A 2 -5.06 15.63 13.60
CA THR A 2 -5.56 14.67 12.60
C THR A 2 -4.60 13.49 12.60
N LEU A 3 -5.02 12.38 13.21
CA LEU A 3 -4.33 11.10 13.11
C LEU A 3 -4.42 10.60 11.66
N SER A 4 -3.33 10.65 10.91
CA SER A 4 -3.17 9.83 9.71
C SER A 4 -2.73 8.42 10.17
N THR A 5 -3.60 7.43 10.00
CA THR A 5 -3.27 6.02 10.29
C THR A 5 -3.39 5.20 9.02
N HIS A 6 -2.28 5.10 8.29
CA HIS A 6 -2.05 3.99 7.37
C HIS A 6 -1.66 2.77 8.23
N GLN A 7 -2.63 2.00 8.72
CA GLN A 7 -2.30 0.71 9.33
C GLN A 7 -2.32 -0.37 8.25
N ASP A 8 -1.20 -1.06 8.08
CA ASP A 8 -1.17 -2.36 7.44
C ASP A 8 -2.12 -3.31 8.20
N LEU A 9 -3.06 -3.91 7.47
CA LEU A 9 -4.06 -4.81 8.03
C LEU A 9 -3.42 -6.12 8.52
N SER A 10 -2.23 -6.48 8.02
CA SER A 10 -1.41 -7.59 8.54
C SER A 10 -1.02 -7.35 10.01
N ALA A 11 -0.80 -6.09 10.40
CA ALA A 11 -0.41 -5.68 11.74
C ALA A 11 -1.59 -5.52 12.71
N TRP A 12 -2.82 -5.84 12.27
CA TRP A 12 -3.96 -5.86 13.17
C TRP A 12 -3.79 -6.98 14.21
N ASP A 13 -3.80 -6.60 15.49
CA ASP A 13 -3.95 -7.54 16.58
C ASP A 13 -5.36 -8.15 16.54
N VAL A 14 -5.44 -9.37 16.03
CA VAL A 14 -6.65 -10.19 16.03
C VAL A 14 -6.61 -11.31 17.08
N SER A 15 -5.71 -11.25 18.06
CA SER A 15 -5.52 -12.29 19.08
C SER A 15 -6.76 -12.47 19.94
N ALA A 16 -7.54 -11.40 20.02
CA ALA A 16 -8.82 -11.40 20.65
C ALA A 16 -9.81 -12.31 19.89
N ILE A 17 -9.76 -12.42 18.55
CA ILE A 17 -10.77 -13.12 17.75
C ILE A 17 -10.78 -14.62 18.06
N THR A 18 -11.94 -15.16 18.48
CA THR A 18 -12.05 -16.61 18.68
C THR A 18 -11.97 -17.39 17.37
N THR A 19 -11.38 -18.57 17.43
CA THR A 19 -11.33 -19.56 16.34
C THR A 19 -12.68 -19.79 15.68
N TYR A 20 -13.76 -19.83 16.48
CA TYR A 20 -15.12 -20.02 16.00
C TYR A 20 -15.65 -18.83 15.20
N ASN A 21 -15.37 -17.60 15.64
CA ASN A 21 -15.77 -16.38 14.95
C ASN A 21 -15.05 -16.23 13.62
N MET A 22 -13.75 -16.53 13.59
CA MET A 22 -12.94 -16.47 12.37
C MET A 22 -13.45 -17.45 11.30
N TYR A 23 -13.73 -18.70 11.70
CA TYR A 23 -14.26 -19.72 10.79
C TYR A 23 -15.57 -19.28 10.11
N ARG A 24 -16.50 -18.67 10.86
CA ARG A 24 -17.80 -18.26 10.30
C ARG A 24 -17.70 -17.15 9.26
N MET A 25 -16.69 -16.28 9.35
CA MET A 25 -16.47 -15.22 8.37
C MET A 25 -16.05 -15.76 7.00
N PHE A 26 -15.28 -16.85 6.98
CA PHE A 26 -14.69 -17.40 5.75
C PHE A 26 -15.34 -18.71 5.30
N TYR A 27 -16.37 -19.20 5.99
CA TYR A 27 -16.99 -20.49 5.72
C TYR A 27 -17.49 -20.67 4.27
N TYR A 28 -17.95 -19.58 3.63
CA TYR A 28 -18.43 -19.57 2.25
C TYR A 28 -17.45 -18.93 1.26
N ALA A 29 -16.25 -18.54 1.69
CA ALA A 29 -15.24 -18.02 0.78
C ALA A 29 -14.69 -19.18 -0.06
N ALA A 30 -14.89 -19.14 -1.38
CA ALA A 30 -14.41 -20.18 -2.30
C ALA A 30 -12.87 -20.15 -2.47
N SER A 31 -12.26 -18.97 -2.32
CA SER A 31 -10.81 -18.78 -2.33
C SER A 31 -10.45 -17.45 -1.69
N PHE A 32 -9.78 -17.43 -0.54
CA PHE A 32 -9.21 -16.18 -0.02
C PHE A 32 -7.70 -16.29 0.12
N SER A 33 -7.00 -15.72 -0.87
CA SER A 33 -5.56 -15.90 -1.09
C SER A 33 -4.65 -15.03 -0.21
N GLN A 34 -5.17 -14.41 0.87
CA GLN A 34 -4.40 -13.50 1.70
C GLN A 34 -3.52 -14.22 2.72
N LYS A 35 -2.25 -13.81 2.82
CA LYS A 35 -1.45 -14.10 4.02
C LYS A 35 -1.63 -12.97 5.03
N LEU A 36 -2.51 -13.20 6.01
CA LEU A 36 -2.72 -12.32 7.15
C LEU A 36 -1.56 -12.58 8.15
N CYS A 37 -0.52 -11.74 8.14
CA CYS A 37 0.77 -12.05 8.80
C CYS A 37 1.10 -11.10 9.94
N SER A 38 0.59 -11.42 11.11
CA SER A 38 1.29 -11.12 12.36
C SER A 38 1.38 -12.40 13.17
N ASP A 39 2.32 -12.49 14.12
CA ASP A 39 2.38 -13.59 15.08
C ASP A 39 1.02 -13.85 15.73
N VAL A 40 0.25 -12.78 15.89
CA VAL A 40 -1.13 -12.81 16.37
C VAL A 40 -2.08 -13.52 15.40
N TRP A 41 -2.10 -13.17 14.10
CA TRP A 41 -2.93 -13.86 13.11
C TRP A 41 -2.58 -15.36 13.00
N ILE A 42 -1.28 -15.70 13.02
CA ILE A 42 -0.77 -17.07 12.93
C ILE A 42 -1.14 -17.88 14.19
N ASN A 43 -0.98 -17.31 15.39
CA ASN A 43 -1.32 -17.99 16.65
C ASN A 43 -2.83 -18.11 16.90
N THR A 44 -3.62 -17.20 16.36
CA THR A 44 -5.10 -17.28 16.40
C THR A 44 -5.60 -18.37 15.45
N TRP A 45 -4.92 -18.55 14.31
CA TRP A 45 -5.19 -19.58 13.30
C TRP A 45 -4.72 -20.98 13.71
N SER A 46 -3.61 -21.13 14.41
CA SER A 46 -3.09 -22.43 14.88
C SER A 46 -4.06 -23.16 15.83
N ARG A 47 -5.00 -22.43 16.44
CA ARG A 47 -6.09 -22.92 17.30
C ARG A 47 -7.31 -23.46 16.52
N VAL A 48 -7.37 -23.29 15.19
CA VAL A 48 -8.40 -23.88 14.31
C VAL A 48 -8.19 -25.40 14.24
N TYR A 49 -9.22 -26.17 14.61
CA TYR A 49 -9.20 -27.64 14.57
C TYR A 49 -8.76 -28.16 13.21
N TYR A 50 -7.85 -29.15 13.22
CA TYR A 50 -7.14 -29.70 12.06
C TYR A 50 -8.06 -30.14 10.91
N SER A 51 -9.29 -30.58 11.21
CA SER A 51 -10.29 -31.02 10.22
C SER A 51 -10.95 -29.89 9.40
N HIS A 52 -10.82 -28.62 9.82
CA HIS A 52 -11.43 -27.47 9.12
C HIS A 52 -10.41 -26.66 8.29
N ARG A 53 -9.12 -26.99 8.38
CA ARG A 53 -8.02 -26.28 7.69
C ARG A 53 -7.99 -26.56 6.17
N GLN A 54 -8.54 -27.68 5.74
CA GLN A 54 -8.45 -28.19 4.35
C GLN A 54 -9.46 -27.58 3.39
N GLN A 55 -10.53 -26.93 3.88
CA GLN A 55 -11.63 -26.44 3.03
C GLN A 55 -11.54 -24.94 2.71
N VAL A 56 -10.79 -24.16 3.47
CA VAL A 56 -10.87 -22.69 3.38
C VAL A 56 -9.78 -22.12 2.46
N PHE A 57 -8.57 -22.69 2.39
CA PHE A 57 -7.41 -22.09 1.68
C PHE A 57 -6.40 -23.07 1.06
N SER A 58 -6.80 -23.90 0.08
CA SER A 58 -5.80 -24.59 -0.75
C SER A 58 -5.04 -23.57 -1.62
N GLY A 59 -3.84 -23.13 -1.19
CA GLY A 59 -2.84 -22.47 -2.07
C GLY A 59 -2.39 -21.04 -1.77
N THR A 60 -2.24 -20.59 -0.51
CA THR A 60 -1.89 -19.18 -0.21
C THR A 60 -0.46 -18.99 0.33
N SER A 61 0.24 -17.95 -0.17
CA SER A 61 1.66 -17.63 0.12
C SER A 61 1.90 -16.12 0.31
N GLY A 62 2.72 -15.72 1.30
CA GLY A 62 3.34 -14.38 1.56
C GLY A 62 2.43 -13.17 1.87
N GLY A 63 2.62 -12.24 2.84
CA GLY A 63 3.63 -11.99 3.87
C GLY A 63 3.99 -10.50 3.98
N ASN A 64 3.14 -9.62 4.53
CA ASN A 64 3.38 -8.15 4.57
C ASN A 64 4.03 -7.67 5.88
N ASP A 65 5.31 -7.97 6.06
CA ASP A 65 6.22 -7.02 6.70
C ASP A 65 7.22 -6.63 5.60
N ILE A 66 7.49 -5.34 5.43
CA ILE A 66 8.47 -4.89 4.44
C ILE A 66 9.85 -5.52 4.72
N THR A 67 10.16 -5.86 5.99
CA THR A 67 11.33 -6.68 6.36
C THR A 67 11.25 -8.09 5.76
N THR A 68 10.09 -8.77 5.82
CA THR A 68 9.89 -10.09 5.19
C THR A 68 9.83 -10.05 3.66
N ALA A 69 9.41 -8.94 3.06
CA ALA A 69 9.49 -8.74 1.62
C ALA A 69 10.94 -8.61 1.16
N TRP A 70 11.79 -7.99 1.98
CA TRP A 70 13.23 -7.86 1.71
C TRP A 70 14.02 -9.13 1.98
N ASP A 71 13.69 -9.89 3.03
CA ASP A 71 14.28 -11.23 3.25
C ASP A 71 13.92 -12.22 2.13
N ALA A 72 12.78 -12.00 1.48
CA ALA A 72 12.34 -12.75 0.31
C ALA A 72 13.07 -12.36 -0.99
N LEU A 73 13.88 -11.29 -1.00
CA LEU A 73 14.69 -10.94 -2.15
C LEU A 73 15.68 -12.07 -2.46
N PRO A 74 15.96 -12.33 -3.76
CA PRO A 74 16.93 -13.35 -4.16
C PRO A 74 18.27 -13.15 -3.44
N SER A 75 18.88 -14.24 -2.97
CA SER A 75 20.19 -14.17 -2.32
C SER A 75 21.25 -13.55 -3.23
N SER A 76 21.12 -13.73 -4.56
CA SER A 76 21.95 -13.10 -5.58
C SER A 76 21.83 -11.57 -5.63
N PHE A 77 20.67 -11.03 -5.26
CA PHE A 77 20.50 -9.59 -5.11
C PHE A 77 21.10 -9.13 -3.78
N ARG A 78 20.71 -9.77 -2.68
CA ARG A 78 21.12 -9.38 -1.32
C ARG A 78 22.63 -9.44 -1.08
N SER A 79 23.33 -10.40 -1.68
CA SER A 79 24.78 -10.55 -1.50
C SER A 79 25.61 -9.40 -2.05
N ASN A 80 25.03 -8.58 -2.92
CA ASN A 80 25.71 -7.47 -3.57
C ASN A 80 25.26 -6.11 -3.02
N LEU A 81 24.37 -6.06 -2.02
CA LEU A 81 23.88 -4.82 -1.43
C LEU A 81 24.92 -4.20 -0.49
N TYR A 82 24.94 -2.87 -0.46
CA TYR A 82 25.84 -2.07 0.36
C TYR A 82 25.09 -1.38 1.51
N THR A 83 25.80 -1.17 2.63
CA THR A 83 25.28 -0.43 3.78
C THR A 83 25.59 1.05 3.63
N VAL A 84 24.60 1.84 3.23
CA VAL A 84 24.72 3.30 3.16
C VAL A 84 24.96 3.88 4.56
N GLN A 85 25.98 4.72 4.69
CA GLN A 85 26.46 5.31 5.93
C GLN A 85 26.14 6.81 6.02
N GLY A 86 26.16 7.34 7.25
CA GLY A 86 26.17 8.80 7.47
C GLY A 86 24.87 9.54 7.15
N VAL A 87 23.75 8.85 6.93
CA VAL A 87 22.46 9.49 6.68
C VAL A 87 21.74 9.70 8.02
N ALA A 88 21.50 10.96 8.36
CA ALA A 88 20.89 11.35 9.62
C ALA A 88 19.46 11.82 9.42
N THR A 89 18.57 11.49 10.36
CA THR A 89 17.23 12.06 10.39
C THR A 89 17.31 13.58 10.49
N GLY A 90 16.59 14.30 9.63
CA GLY A 90 16.60 15.76 9.56
C GLY A 90 17.46 16.34 8.44
N THR A 91 18.26 15.54 7.73
CA THR A 91 19.00 16.02 6.54
C THR A 91 18.13 15.95 5.28
N THR A 92 18.52 16.65 4.22
CA THR A 92 17.83 16.64 2.91
C THR A 92 18.58 15.86 1.83
N HIS A 93 19.78 15.39 2.14
CA HIS A 93 20.69 14.72 1.23
C HIS A 93 21.56 13.71 1.98
N ILE A 94 22.24 12.89 1.20
CA ILE A 94 23.29 12.00 1.62
C ILE A 94 24.62 12.71 1.35
N VAL A 95 25.42 12.92 2.41
CA VAL A 95 26.70 13.62 2.29
C VAL A 95 27.69 12.76 1.52
N ASP A 96 27.98 11.56 2.05
CA ASP A 96 28.96 10.62 1.49
C ASP A 96 28.36 9.24 1.21
N GLY A 97 27.47 8.76 2.08
CA GLY A 97 26.91 7.41 1.93
C GLY A 97 27.91 6.28 2.26
N GLY A 98 29.17 6.61 2.57
CA GLY A 98 30.27 5.71 2.81
C GLY A 98 30.94 5.27 1.51
N HIS A 99 32.28 5.20 1.51
CA HIS A 99 33.09 4.81 0.36
C HIS A 99 32.83 5.66 -0.89
N ASP A 100 32.64 6.97 -0.72
CA ASP A 100 32.46 7.91 -1.83
C ASP A 100 31.23 7.56 -2.69
N MET A 101 30.16 7.07 -2.05
CA MET A 101 28.93 6.79 -2.78
C MET A 101 28.31 8.09 -3.32
N TYR A 102 28.39 9.17 -2.56
CA TYR A 102 27.82 10.47 -2.86
C TYR A 102 28.78 11.59 -2.53
N ASP A 103 28.59 12.71 -3.21
CA ASP A 103 29.38 13.93 -3.04
C ASP A 103 28.40 15.09 -2.78
N TYR A 104 27.52 14.89 -1.79
CA TYR A 104 26.27 15.62 -1.59
C TYR A 104 25.21 15.30 -2.66
N GLY A 105 24.52 14.17 -2.50
CA GLY A 105 23.51 13.68 -3.44
C GLY A 105 22.22 13.17 -2.81
N ASN A 106 21.33 12.61 -3.65
CA ASN A 106 19.99 12.18 -3.31
C ASN A 106 19.14 13.26 -2.63
N TYR A 107 19.21 14.49 -3.16
CA TYR A 107 18.26 15.55 -2.85
C TYR A 107 16.94 15.25 -3.56
N MET A 108 15.94 14.81 -2.80
CA MET A 108 14.62 14.47 -3.34
C MET A 108 13.72 15.70 -3.38
N SER A 109 12.96 15.90 -4.46
CA SER A 109 11.90 16.90 -4.54
C SER A 109 10.73 16.41 -5.39
N VAL A 110 9.59 17.07 -5.25
CA VAL A 110 8.35 16.73 -5.96
C VAL A 110 7.69 17.98 -6.52
N SER A 111 6.99 17.83 -7.64
CA SER A 111 6.11 18.86 -8.20
C SER A 111 4.65 18.49 -7.97
N ILE A 112 3.83 19.49 -7.66
CA ILE A 112 2.41 19.32 -7.33
C ILE A 112 1.55 20.16 -8.26
N GLY A 113 0.57 19.55 -8.93
CA GLY A 113 -0.18 20.23 -9.99
C GLY A 113 0.75 20.82 -11.05
N ASP A 114 0.53 22.07 -11.45
CA ASP A 114 1.34 22.76 -12.47
C ASP A 114 2.53 23.55 -11.88
N SER A 115 2.92 23.28 -10.63
CA SER A 115 4.01 24.00 -9.97
C SER A 115 5.39 23.44 -10.33
N ASP A 116 6.41 24.29 -10.18
CA ASP A 116 7.82 23.85 -10.18
C ASP A 116 8.08 22.87 -9.01
N TYR A 117 9.21 22.16 -9.08
CA TYR A 117 9.67 21.32 -7.98
C TYR A 117 9.83 22.12 -6.69
N GLY A 118 9.20 21.65 -5.61
CA GLY A 118 9.27 22.28 -4.30
C GLY A 118 10.62 22.12 -3.60
N SER A 119 10.65 22.47 -2.31
CA SER A 119 11.81 22.27 -1.45
C SER A 119 12.21 20.79 -1.35
N TYR A 120 13.46 20.55 -0.96
CA TYR A 120 13.95 19.18 -0.79
C TYR A 120 13.26 18.48 0.39
N LEU A 121 12.90 17.21 0.17
CA LEU A 121 12.34 16.35 1.20
C LEU A 121 13.43 16.02 2.24
N THR A 122 13.01 15.91 3.49
CA THR A 122 13.88 15.61 4.62
C THR A 122 13.85 14.12 4.95
N TYR A 123 14.98 13.49 5.21
CA TYR A 123 15.01 12.13 5.75
C TYR A 123 14.38 12.12 7.15
N ASN A 124 13.17 11.58 7.29
CA ASN A 124 12.37 11.68 8.52
C ASN A 124 12.20 10.35 9.28
N GLN A 125 12.77 9.26 8.75
CA GLN A 125 12.81 7.93 9.37
C GLN A 125 11.43 7.40 9.81
N GLN A 126 10.39 7.74 9.05
CA GLN A 126 9.01 7.32 9.26
C GLN A 126 8.74 5.96 8.59
N CYS A 127 9.35 4.92 9.13
CA CYS A 127 9.27 3.56 8.61
C CYS A 127 7.90 2.92 8.83
N GLY A 128 7.13 2.76 7.75
CA GLY A 128 5.78 2.18 7.81
C GLY A 128 4.73 3.10 8.45
N SER A 129 5.13 4.31 8.85
CA SER A 129 4.23 5.33 9.36
C SER A 129 3.45 5.99 8.22
N ALA A 130 2.34 6.62 8.58
CA ALA A 130 1.68 7.55 7.68
C ALA A 130 2.63 8.70 7.28
N PRO A 131 2.55 9.19 6.03
CA PRO A 131 3.23 10.42 5.63
C PRO A 131 2.93 11.56 6.62
N ILE A 132 3.97 12.30 7.01
CA ILE A 132 3.81 13.48 7.87
C ILE A 132 3.40 14.64 6.96
N ASP A 133 2.36 15.40 7.36
CA ASP A 133 2.01 16.66 6.69
C ASP A 133 3.24 17.59 6.67
N GLY A 134 3.78 17.83 5.48
CA GLY A 134 4.90 18.70 5.23
C GLY A 134 4.68 19.48 3.94
N ASP A 135 5.28 20.66 3.85
CA ASP A 135 5.39 21.42 2.61
C ASP A 135 6.51 20.77 1.75
N PRO A 136 6.26 20.38 0.48
CA PRO A 136 5.08 20.65 -0.35
C PRO A 136 3.95 19.59 -0.32
N VAL A 137 4.19 18.36 0.16
CA VAL A 137 3.16 17.30 0.32
C VAL A 137 3.48 16.37 1.47
N PRO A 138 2.50 15.60 2.00
CA PRO A 138 2.78 14.53 2.93
C PRO A 138 3.71 13.48 2.33
N TYR A 139 4.82 13.24 3.01
CA TYR A 139 5.72 12.15 2.66
C TYR A 139 6.28 11.46 3.91
N SER A 140 6.76 10.24 3.71
CA SER A 140 7.59 9.51 4.67
C SER A 140 8.83 9.03 3.96
N THR A 141 9.97 9.10 4.63
CA THR A 141 11.20 8.44 4.21
C THR A 141 11.56 7.42 5.27
N CYS A 142 12.16 6.33 4.86
CA CYS A 142 12.67 5.32 5.77
C CYS A 142 13.98 4.79 5.26
N MET A 143 14.94 4.70 6.16
CA MET A 143 16.14 3.91 5.98
C MET A 143 15.92 2.64 6.77
N TYR A 144 15.82 1.51 6.10
CA TYR A 144 15.78 0.21 6.76
C TYR A 144 17.21 -0.33 6.86
N PRO A 145 17.85 -0.23 8.04
CA PRO A 145 19.11 -0.91 8.27
C PRO A 145 18.83 -2.40 8.40
N HIS A 146 19.35 -3.20 7.47
CA HIS A 146 19.56 -4.62 7.66
C HIS A 146 20.96 -4.83 8.26
N ALA A 147 21.24 -6.01 8.83
CA ALA A 147 22.54 -6.35 9.41
C ALA A 147 23.72 -6.27 8.42
N SER A 148 23.48 -6.09 7.11
CA SER A 148 24.52 -6.09 6.07
C SER A 148 24.27 -5.11 4.92
N PHE A 149 23.16 -4.37 4.93
CA PHE A 149 22.86 -3.40 3.87
C PHE A 149 21.85 -2.35 4.35
N THR A 150 21.73 -1.26 3.58
CA THR A 150 20.70 -0.23 3.80
C THR A 150 19.80 -0.16 2.58
N LEU A 151 18.50 -0.29 2.78
CA LEU A 151 17.49 0.06 1.77
C LEU A 151 16.81 1.35 2.19
N MET A 152 16.63 2.25 1.23
CA MET A 152 15.93 3.50 1.46
C MET A 152 14.65 3.54 0.66
N TYR A 153 13.62 4.06 1.29
CA TYR A 153 12.29 4.09 0.72
C TYR A 153 11.58 5.40 1.08
N THR A 154 10.99 6.03 0.08
CA THR A 154 10.19 7.25 0.24
C THR A 154 8.79 7.02 -0.33
N GLN A 155 7.77 7.36 0.45
CA GLN A 155 6.38 7.45 -0.02
C GLN A 155 5.95 8.89 -0.05
N VAL A 156 5.40 9.32 -1.17
CA VAL A 156 4.77 10.63 -1.33
C VAL A 156 3.28 10.42 -1.58
N HIS A 157 2.44 11.15 -0.86
CA HIS A 157 0.99 11.04 -0.94
C HIS A 157 0.36 12.39 -1.28
N ALA A 158 -0.52 12.42 -2.29
CA ALA A 158 -1.35 13.58 -2.55
C ALA A 158 -2.39 13.76 -1.43
N THR A 159 -2.61 15.00 -0.99
CA THR A 159 -3.59 15.35 0.07
C THR A 159 -5.03 15.39 -0.43
N SER A 160 -5.23 15.40 -1.75
CA SER A 160 -6.55 15.56 -2.36
C SER A 160 -6.64 14.90 -3.74
N THR A 161 -7.86 14.59 -4.16
CA THR A 161 -8.16 14.12 -5.51
C THR A 161 -8.26 15.25 -6.55
N ALA A 162 -8.15 16.51 -6.11
CA ALA A 162 -8.10 17.64 -7.01
C ALA A 162 -6.77 17.65 -7.79
N PRO A 163 -6.77 17.84 -9.12
CA PRO A 163 -5.55 17.87 -9.93
C PRO A 163 -4.49 18.85 -9.41
N SER A 164 -4.93 20.00 -8.87
CA SER A 164 -4.05 21.04 -8.31
C SER A 164 -3.27 20.62 -7.06
N ASN A 165 -3.57 19.48 -6.44
CA ASN A 165 -2.93 18.95 -5.24
C ASN A 165 -2.39 17.52 -5.43
N SER A 166 -2.23 17.12 -6.70
CA SER A 166 -1.72 15.80 -7.07
C SER A 166 -0.24 15.85 -7.38
N VAL A 167 0.46 14.73 -7.19
CA VAL A 167 1.88 14.64 -7.53
C VAL A 167 2.01 14.53 -9.05
N THR A 168 2.70 15.50 -9.66
CA THR A 168 2.92 15.59 -11.11
C THR A 168 4.37 15.33 -11.50
N GLY A 169 5.27 15.21 -10.52
CA GLY A 169 6.65 14.84 -10.77
C GLY A 169 7.41 14.46 -9.51
N PHE A 170 8.40 13.59 -9.69
CA PHE A 170 9.36 13.21 -8.66
C PHE A 170 10.78 13.32 -9.23
N ARG A 171 11.69 13.88 -8.44
CA ARG A 171 13.05 14.15 -8.87
C ARG A 171 14.08 13.91 -7.77
N THR A 172 15.23 13.37 -8.16
CA THR A 172 16.48 13.41 -7.38
C THR A 172 17.47 14.36 -8.04
N THR A 173 18.37 14.93 -7.23
CA THR A 173 19.47 15.79 -7.69
C THR A 173 20.67 15.69 -6.75
N GLY A 174 21.77 16.31 -7.16
CA GLY A 174 23.02 16.39 -6.41
C GLY A 174 24.17 15.77 -7.17
N ASN A 175 25.27 15.52 -6.46
CA ASN A 175 26.49 14.96 -7.01
C ASN A 175 26.71 13.54 -6.48
N ASN A 176 27.02 12.61 -7.37
CA ASN A 176 27.42 11.24 -7.03
C ASN A 176 28.93 11.19 -6.86
N GLY A 177 29.45 10.43 -5.90
CA GLY A 177 30.90 10.31 -5.67
C GLY A 177 31.62 9.44 -6.71
N ALA A 178 31.14 9.42 -7.96
CA ALA A 178 31.70 8.58 -9.01
C ALA A 178 32.94 9.21 -9.66
N ASP A 179 33.24 10.49 -9.43
CA ASP A 179 34.43 11.20 -9.94
C ASP A 179 34.71 11.03 -11.45
N GLY A 180 33.65 10.92 -12.26
CA GLY A 180 33.70 10.70 -13.70
C GLY A 180 33.97 9.25 -14.12
N HIS A 181 34.01 8.32 -13.17
CA HIS A 181 34.23 6.89 -13.38
C HIS A 181 32.93 6.10 -13.53
N GLY A 182 33.06 4.90 -14.11
CA GLY A 182 31.97 3.95 -14.25
C GLY A 182 31.02 4.27 -15.39
N SER A 183 29.75 3.95 -15.19
CA SER A 183 28.72 4.05 -16.21
C SER A 183 27.37 4.33 -15.57
N LYS A 184 26.56 5.14 -16.25
CA LYS A 184 25.18 5.44 -15.87
C LYS A 184 24.20 4.89 -16.91
N HIS A 185 23.12 4.27 -16.45
CA HIS A 185 22.04 3.78 -17.30
C HIS A 185 20.71 3.98 -16.61
N GLY A 186 19.66 4.20 -17.38
CA GLY A 186 18.29 4.22 -16.86
C GLY A 186 17.28 4.02 -17.96
N THR A 187 16.00 3.97 -17.60
CA THR A 187 14.92 3.72 -18.57
C THR A 187 14.92 4.73 -19.72
N GLY A 188 15.17 6.01 -19.44
CA GLY A 188 15.11 7.09 -20.44
C GLY A 188 13.82 7.07 -21.27
N SER A 189 13.97 7.09 -22.59
CA SER A 189 12.86 7.02 -23.56
C SER A 189 12.32 5.62 -23.83
N THR A 190 12.83 4.58 -23.15
CA THR A 190 12.31 3.22 -23.28
C THR A 190 11.04 3.02 -22.44
N THR A 191 10.32 1.92 -22.71
CA THR A 191 9.09 1.58 -21.99
C THR A 191 9.36 1.40 -20.48
N PRO A 192 8.52 1.97 -19.60
CA PRO A 192 8.63 1.74 -18.16
C PRO A 192 8.52 0.25 -17.82
N LEU A 193 9.16 -0.13 -16.72
CA LEU A 193 8.95 -1.45 -16.12
C LEU A 193 7.50 -1.55 -15.67
N THR A 194 6.92 -2.74 -15.74
CA THR A 194 5.52 -2.97 -15.34
C THR A 194 5.47 -4.04 -14.29
N SER A 195 4.85 -3.76 -13.15
CA SER A 195 4.59 -4.73 -12.07
C SER A 195 3.94 -6.01 -12.60
N ALA A 196 4.13 -7.14 -11.91
CA ALA A 196 3.50 -8.42 -12.28
C ALA A 196 1.96 -8.33 -12.27
N SER A 197 1.37 -7.44 -11.45
CA SER A 197 -0.08 -7.21 -11.43
C SER A 197 -0.56 -6.27 -12.55
N GLY A 198 0.34 -5.62 -13.27
CA GLY A 198 0.03 -4.59 -14.27
C GLY A 198 -0.55 -3.29 -13.69
N ARG A 199 -0.51 -3.07 -12.36
CA ARG A 199 -1.12 -1.88 -11.70
C ARG A 199 -0.15 -0.75 -11.44
N PHE A 200 1.14 -1.07 -11.42
CA PHE A 200 2.21 -0.10 -11.26
C PHE A 200 3.17 -0.16 -12.43
N GLN A 201 3.69 1.01 -12.76
CA GLN A 201 4.81 1.19 -13.65
C GLN A 201 5.99 1.78 -12.87
N ALA A 202 7.19 1.60 -13.39
CA ALA A 202 8.39 2.15 -12.78
C ALA A 202 9.45 2.57 -13.79
N HIS A 203 10.14 3.65 -13.45
CA HIS A 203 11.38 4.08 -14.10
C HIS A 203 12.54 3.92 -13.15
N TYR A 204 13.71 3.61 -13.70
CA TYR A 204 14.92 3.40 -12.91
C TYR A 204 16.13 4.08 -13.52
N THR A 205 17.09 4.39 -12.67
CA THR A 205 18.46 4.73 -13.06
C THR A 205 19.45 3.97 -12.17
N LYS A 206 20.67 3.78 -12.68
CA LYS A 206 21.78 3.15 -11.99
C LYS A 206 23.12 3.76 -12.39
N VAL A 207 23.98 3.96 -11.42
CA VAL A 207 25.41 4.26 -11.58
C VAL A 207 26.19 3.06 -11.06
N TYR A 208 27.08 2.52 -11.88
CA TYR A 208 27.80 1.28 -11.58
C TYR A 208 29.20 1.29 -12.20
N SER A 209 30.05 0.36 -11.79
CA SER A 209 31.45 0.22 -12.21
C SER A 209 32.34 1.45 -11.97
N ALA A 210 31.99 2.34 -11.04
CA ALA A 210 32.81 3.50 -10.67
C ALA A 210 34.04 3.12 -9.83
N GLY A 211 33.92 2.03 -9.06
CA GLY A 211 34.88 1.67 -8.00
C GLY A 211 34.23 1.86 -6.62
N ASP A 212 33.37 2.87 -6.54
CA ASP A 212 32.55 3.25 -5.39
C ASP A 212 31.24 2.46 -5.36
N PRO A 213 30.47 2.46 -4.26
CA PRO A 213 29.19 1.80 -4.20
C PRO A 213 28.26 2.24 -5.34
N SER A 214 27.65 1.28 -6.03
CA SER A 214 26.69 1.61 -7.09
C SER A 214 25.47 2.32 -6.49
N ILE A 215 24.89 3.26 -7.22
CA ILE A 215 23.69 3.99 -6.81
C ILE A 215 22.55 3.55 -7.71
N ASN A 216 21.42 3.14 -7.14
CA ASN A 216 20.29 2.61 -7.92
C ASN A 216 18.98 3.23 -7.44
N HIS A 217 18.26 3.84 -8.39
CA HIS A 217 16.98 4.51 -8.15
C HIS A 217 15.86 3.72 -8.81
N LEU A 218 14.71 3.63 -8.15
CA LEU A 218 13.47 3.13 -8.75
C LEU A 218 12.30 4.00 -8.31
N ILE A 219 11.63 4.64 -9.27
CA ILE A 219 10.47 5.50 -9.06
C ILE A 219 9.24 4.77 -9.60
N VAL A 220 8.34 4.38 -8.71
CA VAL A 220 7.14 3.58 -8.95
C VAL A 220 5.89 4.44 -8.82
N TYR A 221 4.99 4.30 -9.78
CA TYR A 221 3.77 5.09 -9.91
C TYR A 221 2.62 4.25 -10.51
N SER A 222 1.41 4.81 -10.59
CA SER A 222 0.24 4.08 -11.10
C SER A 222 0.37 3.79 -12.60
N SER A 223 0.08 2.56 -13.01
CA SER A 223 0.04 2.19 -14.44
C SER A 223 -1.13 2.81 -15.20
N SER A 224 -2.04 3.52 -14.52
CA SER A 224 -3.06 4.33 -15.21
C SER A 224 -2.45 5.48 -15.99
N ASP A 225 -1.26 5.94 -15.60
CA ASP A 225 -0.53 6.98 -16.32
C ASP A 225 0.33 6.35 -17.43
N GLN A 226 -0.15 6.43 -18.66
CA GLN A 226 0.56 5.94 -19.86
C GLN A 226 1.37 7.04 -20.55
N THR A 227 1.34 8.26 -20.01
CA THR A 227 2.00 9.45 -20.58
C THR A 227 3.14 9.96 -19.70
N ALA A 228 3.40 9.30 -18.56
CA ALA A 228 4.58 9.50 -17.75
C ALA A 228 5.85 9.44 -18.59
N SER A 229 6.78 10.35 -18.31
CA SER A 229 8.05 10.48 -19.01
C SER A 229 9.20 10.50 -18.02
N HIS A 230 10.36 9.99 -18.44
CA HIS A 230 11.54 9.87 -17.59
C HIS A 230 12.76 10.45 -18.28
N SER A 231 13.51 11.26 -17.53
CA SER A 231 14.74 11.91 -17.98
C SER A 231 15.79 11.83 -16.88
N TYR A 232 17.04 11.60 -17.27
CA TYR A 232 18.17 11.51 -16.34
C TYR A 232 19.43 12.08 -17.00
N SER A 233 20.38 12.54 -16.18
CA SER A 233 21.69 12.99 -16.68
C SER A 233 22.55 11.79 -17.09
N ALA A 234 23.27 11.89 -18.20
CA ALA A 234 24.23 10.86 -18.63
C ALA A 234 25.54 10.88 -17.81
N SER A 235 25.80 11.95 -17.06
CA SER A 235 26.98 12.04 -16.20
C SER A 235 26.86 11.09 -15.01
N THR A 236 27.93 10.36 -14.72
CA THR A 236 28.05 9.48 -13.55
C THR A 236 28.04 10.29 -12.25
N ASP A 237 28.48 11.54 -12.29
CA ASP A 237 28.58 12.46 -11.14
C ASP A 237 27.27 13.22 -10.90
N SER A 238 26.24 12.97 -11.69
CA SER A 238 24.98 13.67 -11.53
C SER A 238 23.93 12.72 -11.00
N ASP A 239 23.32 13.07 -9.87
CA ASP A 239 22.20 12.30 -9.31
C ASP A 239 20.84 12.67 -9.92
N VAL A 240 20.84 13.41 -11.03
CA VAL A 240 19.59 13.83 -11.68
C VAL A 240 18.89 12.62 -12.29
N ASP A 241 17.73 12.30 -11.72
CA ASP A 241 16.70 11.37 -12.19
C ASP A 241 15.34 12.07 -12.00
N THR A 242 14.52 12.12 -13.04
CA THR A 242 13.26 12.87 -13.04
C THR A 242 12.19 12.09 -13.79
N VAL A 243 11.09 11.82 -13.10
CA VAL A 243 9.85 11.30 -13.70
C VAL A 243 8.80 12.39 -13.64
N THR A 244 8.28 12.78 -14.80
CA THR A 244 7.15 13.70 -14.94
C THR A 244 5.91 12.89 -15.29
N PHE A 245 4.87 12.99 -14.47
CA PHE A 245 3.62 12.28 -14.63
C PHE A 245 2.68 13.08 -15.54
N GLY A 246 2.10 12.41 -16.53
CA GLY A 246 1.10 13.03 -17.41
C GLY A 246 -0.30 12.97 -16.81
N GLU A 247 -0.51 12.10 -15.82
CA GLU A 247 -1.74 12.03 -15.03
C GLU A 247 -1.45 12.23 -13.53
N PRO A 248 -2.34 12.92 -12.79
CA PRO A 248 -2.29 13.06 -11.33
C PRO A 248 -1.96 11.78 -10.56
N GLN A 249 -0.83 11.74 -9.85
CA GLN A 249 -0.50 10.62 -8.96
C GLN A 249 -0.98 10.88 -7.53
N HIS A 250 -1.63 9.87 -6.93
CA HIS A 250 -2.00 9.88 -5.51
C HIS A 250 -0.94 9.30 -4.59
N LYS A 251 -0.13 8.37 -5.12
CA LYS A 251 0.97 7.75 -4.41
C LYS A 251 2.14 7.55 -5.37
N VAL A 252 3.30 8.02 -4.96
CA VAL A 252 4.58 7.75 -5.62
C VAL A 252 5.50 7.10 -4.63
N VAL A 253 6.21 6.08 -5.09
CA VAL A 253 7.14 5.27 -4.30
C VAL A 253 8.52 5.42 -4.91
N TYR A 254 9.47 5.89 -4.13
CA TYR A 254 10.87 5.97 -4.52
C TYR A 254 11.70 5.02 -3.67
N LEU A 255 12.48 4.16 -4.33
CA LEU A 255 13.40 3.24 -3.70
C LEU A 255 14.83 3.62 -4.10
N LEU A 256 15.72 3.63 -3.11
CA LEU A 256 17.15 3.74 -3.30
C LEU A 256 17.84 2.55 -2.64
N TRP A 257 18.75 1.92 -3.37
CA TRP A 257 19.67 0.96 -2.80
C TRP A 257 21.07 1.12 -3.39
N ALA A 258 22.05 0.76 -2.57
CA ALA A 258 23.44 0.77 -2.95
C ALA A 258 23.95 -0.65 -3.17
N GLY A 259 24.96 -0.79 -4.03
CA GLY A 259 25.63 -2.07 -4.29
C GLY A 259 27.11 -1.99 -4.03
N THR A 260 27.71 -3.08 -3.56
CA THR A 260 29.14 -3.11 -3.19
C THR A 260 30.03 -2.95 -4.43
N SER A 261 31.06 -2.10 -4.34
CA SER A 261 32.11 -1.96 -5.37
C SER A 261 31.58 -1.75 -6.79
N GLY A 262 30.60 -0.87 -6.94
CA GLY A 262 30.02 -0.51 -8.24
C GLY A 262 29.24 -1.65 -8.89
N TYR A 263 28.63 -2.56 -8.11
CA TYR A 263 27.90 -3.69 -8.66
C TYR A 263 26.84 -3.27 -9.69
N ASN A 264 26.86 -3.92 -10.85
CA ASN A 264 25.91 -3.66 -11.92
C ASN A 264 24.68 -4.57 -11.77
N PHE A 265 23.66 -4.08 -11.08
CA PHE A 265 22.39 -4.82 -10.96
C PHE A 265 21.73 -5.01 -12.34
N PRO A 266 21.39 -6.24 -12.75
CA PRO A 266 20.64 -6.47 -13.98
C PRO A 266 19.25 -5.82 -13.92
N THR A 267 18.70 -5.43 -15.06
CA THR A 267 17.36 -4.81 -15.15
C THR A 267 16.26 -5.71 -14.56
N SER A 268 16.45 -7.04 -14.55
CA SER A 268 15.56 -7.98 -13.88
C SER A 268 15.37 -7.70 -12.39
N ASP A 269 16.39 -7.15 -11.73
CA ASP A 269 16.32 -6.86 -10.30
C ASP A 269 15.42 -5.65 -10.04
N PHE A 270 15.47 -4.63 -10.91
CA PHE A 270 14.54 -3.50 -10.91
C PHE A 270 13.11 -3.93 -11.25
N GLN A 271 12.96 -4.87 -12.18
CA GLN A 271 11.66 -5.43 -12.58
C GLN A 271 11.02 -6.26 -11.47
N SER A 272 11.83 -7.02 -10.73
CA SER A 272 11.38 -7.66 -9.49
C SER A 272 11.07 -6.59 -8.44
N GLY A 273 11.89 -5.53 -8.41
CA GLY A 273 11.95 -4.37 -7.52
C GLY A 273 10.72 -3.46 -7.38
N CYS A 274 9.63 -3.67 -8.12
CA CYS A 274 8.39 -2.87 -8.05
C CYS A 274 7.62 -3.01 -6.71
N TYR A 275 8.33 -3.13 -5.58
CA TYR A 275 7.84 -3.42 -4.24
C TYR A 275 7.50 -2.14 -3.47
N PRO A 276 6.23 -1.73 -3.47
CA PRO A 276 5.47 -1.76 -2.24
C PRO A 276 4.68 -3.06 -2.25
N SER A 277 4.57 -3.76 -1.10
CA SER A 277 3.76 -4.97 -0.93
C SER A 277 2.55 -4.92 -1.86
N GLU A 278 2.63 -5.67 -2.97
CA GLU A 278 1.62 -5.55 -4.02
C GLU A 278 0.28 -5.73 -3.33
N PRO A 279 -0.65 -4.77 -3.47
CA PRO A 279 -1.99 -4.99 -2.95
C PRO A 279 -2.44 -6.33 -3.53
N PRO A 280 -3.01 -7.24 -2.75
CA PRO A 280 -3.31 -8.58 -3.23
C PRO A 280 -3.98 -8.61 -4.63
N THR A 281 -3.76 -9.63 -5.46
CA THR A 281 -4.33 -9.70 -6.83
C THR A 281 -5.86 -9.59 -6.85
N ASN A 282 -6.48 -9.92 -5.72
CA ASN A 282 -7.90 -9.81 -5.42
C ASN A 282 -8.27 -8.50 -4.68
N LEU A 283 -7.38 -7.53 -4.46
CA LEU A 283 -7.78 -6.20 -3.98
C LEU A 283 -8.61 -5.51 -5.06
N CYS A 284 -9.88 -5.29 -4.76
CA CYS A 284 -10.78 -4.55 -5.63
C CYS A 284 -10.67 -3.04 -5.33
N TYR A 285 -10.75 -2.64 -4.06
CA TYR A 285 -10.71 -1.23 -3.67
C TYR A 285 -9.88 -1.02 -2.39
N SER A 286 -9.08 0.04 -2.35
CA SER A 286 -8.43 0.54 -1.15
C SER A 286 -8.59 2.06 -1.14
N LYS A 287 -9.10 2.63 -0.06
CA LYS A 287 -9.31 4.08 0.06
C LYS A 287 -8.01 4.85 -0.10
N SER A 288 -6.90 4.32 0.40
CA SER A 288 -5.58 4.96 0.29
C SER A 288 -4.96 4.87 -1.10
N LEU A 289 -5.31 3.86 -1.89
CA LEU A 289 -4.76 3.66 -3.23
C LEU A 289 -5.64 4.27 -4.32
N HIS A 290 -6.95 4.26 -4.13
CA HIS A 290 -7.93 4.62 -5.17
C HIS A 290 -8.76 5.86 -4.81
N GLY A 291 -8.42 6.57 -3.73
CA GLY A 291 -9.14 7.76 -3.29
C GLY A 291 -10.51 7.45 -2.67
N ALA A 292 -11.17 8.49 -2.15
CA ALA A 292 -12.36 8.38 -1.31
C ALA A 292 -13.68 8.64 -2.09
N SER A 293 -14.07 7.69 -2.94
CA SER A 293 -15.28 7.79 -3.79
C SER A 293 -15.99 6.45 -3.92
N SER A 294 -17.29 6.41 -3.64
CA SER A 294 -18.14 5.23 -3.85
C SER A 294 -18.17 4.81 -5.32
N TYR A 295 -18.14 5.77 -6.25
CA TYR A 295 -18.08 5.49 -7.68
C TYR A 295 -16.79 4.75 -8.05
N THR A 296 -15.66 5.09 -7.43
CA THR A 296 -14.38 4.39 -7.65
C THR A 296 -14.39 2.99 -7.03
N PHE A 297 -15.08 2.81 -5.90
CA PHE A 297 -15.30 1.48 -5.34
C PHE A 297 -16.11 0.60 -6.31
N HIS A 298 -17.25 1.09 -6.77
CA HIS A 298 -18.14 0.34 -7.67
C HIS A 298 -17.48 0.05 -9.02
N SER A 299 -16.77 1.00 -9.62
CA SER A 299 -16.08 0.76 -10.90
C SER A 299 -15.01 -0.34 -10.83
N ARG A 300 -14.48 -0.64 -9.64
CA ARG A 300 -13.43 -1.64 -9.43
C ARG A 300 -13.92 -2.95 -8.82
N CYS A 301 -14.95 -2.88 -7.97
CA CYS A 301 -15.45 -4.02 -7.20
C CYS A 301 -16.70 -4.67 -7.79
N ASP A 302 -17.43 -3.96 -8.66
CA ASP A 302 -18.64 -4.53 -9.26
C ASP A 302 -18.29 -5.76 -10.11
N ASN A 303 -19.15 -6.78 -10.01
CA ASN A 303 -19.03 -8.06 -10.71
C ASN A 303 -17.77 -8.87 -10.36
N LYS A 304 -17.14 -8.63 -9.21
CA LYS A 304 -15.97 -9.38 -8.72
C LYS A 304 -16.32 -10.55 -7.80
N GLY A 305 -17.59 -10.98 -7.79
CA GLY A 305 -18.04 -12.09 -6.94
C GLY A 305 -18.14 -11.71 -5.46
N ALA A 306 -17.99 -12.69 -4.58
CA ALA A 306 -17.96 -12.50 -3.14
C ALA A 306 -16.82 -11.57 -2.69
N THR A 307 -17.04 -10.79 -1.63
CA THR A 307 -16.05 -9.81 -1.15
C THR A 307 -15.88 -9.80 0.37
N LEU A 308 -14.67 -9.45 0.80
CA LEU A 308 -14.32 -9.09 2.18
C LEU A 308 -13.99 -7.60 2.24
N THR A 309 -14.71 -6.87 3.08
CA THR A 309 -14.46 -5.46 3.42
C THR A 309 -13.80 -5.38 4.81
N LEU A 310 -12.71 -4.64 4.91
CA LEU A 310 -11.98 -4.35 6.15
C LEU A 310 -12.02 -2.85 6.40
N ILE A 311 -12.37 -2.42 7.61
CA ILE A 311 -12.63 -1.01 7.94
C ILE A 311 -11.96 -0.66 9.27
N GLN A 312 -11.22 0.44 9.29
CA GLN A 312 -10.75 1.10 10.50
C GLN A 312 -11.47 2.43 10.70
N LEU A 313 -11.96 2.63 11.92
CA LEU A 313 -12.65 3.84 12.33
C LEU A 313 -11.77 4.70 13.25
N SER A 314 -11.96 6.01 13.20
CA SER A 314 -11.20 6.99 14.01
C SER A 314 -11.43 6.89 15.51
N ASN A 315 -12.49 6.20 15.93
CA ASN A 315 -12.77 5.86 17.33
C ASN A 315 -12.07 4.56 17.78
N GLY A 316 -11.16 4.00 16.98
CA GLY A 316 -10.36 2.82 17.30
C GLY A 316 -11.02 1.48 16.94
N TYR A 317 -12.24 1.50 16.41
CA TYR A 317 -12.94 0.27 16.01
C TYR A 317 -12.40 -0.27 14.68
N LYS A 318 -12.10 -1.58 14.68
CA LYS A 318 -11.68 -2.36 13.53
C LYS A 318 -12.76 -3.37 13.20
N LEU A 319 -13.23 -3.34 11.97
CA LEU A 319 -14.36 -4.11 11.49
C LEU A 319 -13.97 -4.93 10.28
N ALA A 320 -14.65 -6.05 10.12
CA ALA A 320 -14.60 -6.85 8.91
C ALA A 320 -16.02 -7.25 8.52
N ALA A 321 -16.31 -7.24 7.23
CA ALA A 321 -17.60 -7.63 6.70
C ALA A 321 -17.42 -8.47 5.44
N TYR A 322 -18.07 -9.62 5.37
CA TYR A 322 -18.07 -10.51 4.21
C TYR A 322 -19.45 -10.54 3.58
N THR A 323 -19.50 -10.62 2.25
CA THR A 323 -20.73 -10.92 1.50
C THR A 323 -20.43 -11.92 0.39
N SER A 324 -21.32 -12.89 0.23
CA SER A 324 -21.33 -13.82 -0.91
C SER A 324 -21.95 -13.21 -2.17
N ILE A 325 -22.40 -11.95 -2.09
CA ILE A 325 -23.18 -11.29 -3.13
C ILE A 325 -22.28 -10.33 -3.89
N PRO A 326 -22.19 -10.42 -5.23
CA PRO A 326 -21.45 -9.46 -6.01
C PRO A 326 -22.10 -8.07 -5.94
N TRP A 327 -21.26 -7.05 -5.77
CA TRP A 327 -21.63 -5.66 -6.01
C TRP A 327 -21.94 -5.47 -7.49
N THR A 328 -22.98 -4.70 -7.81
CA THR A 328 -23.47 -4.53 -9.18
C THR A 328 -24.09 -3.15 -9.42
N SER A 329 -24.06 -2.26 -8.43
CA SER A 329 -24.74 -0.96 -8.48
C SER A 329 -26.26 -1.08 -8.74
N ARG A 330 -26.91 -2.15 -8.25
CA ARG A 330 -28.33 -2.48 -8.59
C ARG A 330 -29.39 -1.55 -8.00
N SER A 331 -28.99 -0.59 -7.16
CA SER A 331 -29.87 0.30 -6.39
C SER A 331 -30.89 -0.44 -5.52
N GLY A 332 -30.42 -1.43 -4.76
CA GLY A 332 -31.31 -2.23 -3.91
C GLY A 332 -30.59 -3.24 -3.04
N TYR A 333 -31.37 -4.01 -2.27
CA TYR A 333 -30.83 -5.04 -1.41
C TYR A 333 -30.41 -6.30 -2.19
N GLY A 334 -29.28 -6.87 -1.79
CA GLY A 334 -28.81 -8.16 -2.25
C GLY A 334 -29.39 -9.32 -1.44
N THR A 335 -29.71 -10.42 -2.12
CA THR A 335 -30.13 -11.69 -1.50
C THR A 335 -28.97 -12.67 -1.48
N GLY A 336 -28.67 -13.29 -0.33
CA GLY A 336 -27.53 -14.20 -0.17
C GLY A 336 -27.08 -14.35 1.28
N THR A 337 -25.76 -14.37 1.51
CA THR A 337 -25.17 -14.49 2.86
C THR A 337 -24.12 -13.42 3.11
N SER A 338 -24.14 -12.83 4.30
CA SER A 338 -23.18 -11.86 4.78
C SER A 338 -22.94 -11.99 6.27
N TYR A 339 -21.73 -11.61 6.67
CA TYR A 339 -21.27 -11.59 8.05
C TYR A 339 -20.65 -10.24 8.36
N ILE A 340 -20.80 -9.78 9.58
CA ILE A 340 -20.05 -8.64 10.11
C ILE A 340 -19.33 -9.06 11.39
N ALA A 341 -18.13 -8.54 11.58
CA ALA A 341 -17.31 -8.79 12.75
C ALA A 341 -16.71 -7.50 13.29
N SER A 342 -16.67 -7.41 14.61
CA SER A 342 -15.85 -6.43 15.33
C SER A 342 -14.60 -7.15 15.78
N ILE A 343 -13.47 -6.75 15.23
CA ILE A 343 -12.16 -7.26 15.60
C ILE A 343 -11.80 -6.73 16.99
N THR A 344 -12.04 -5.44 17.21
CA THR A 344 -11.82 -4.76 18.49
C THR A 344 -12.58 -5.42 19.64
N ARG A 345 -13.81 -5.91 19.41
CA ARG A 345 -14.61 -6.57 20.44
C ARG A 345 -14.55 -8.09 20.41
N ASN A 346 -13.84 -8.68 19.46
CA ASN A 346 -13.90 -10.12 19.21
C ASN A 346 -15.35 -10.64 19.10
N SER A 347 -16.07 -10.17 18.10
CA SER A 347 -17.44 -10.64 17.85
C SER A 347 -17.69 -10.81 16.37
N CYS A 348 -18.47 -11.82 16.00
CA CYS A 348 -18.88 -12.10 14.62
C CYS A 348 -20.36 -12.46 14.58
N HIS A 349 -21.08 -11.91 13.61
CA HIS A 349 -22.52 -12.01 13.50
C HIS A 349 -22.91 -12.29 12.06
N GLN A 350 -23.83 -13.23 11.88
CA GLN A 350 -24.43 -13.54 10.59
C GLN A 350 -25.73 -12.76 10.43
N ASN A 351 -25.99 -12.28 9.22
CA ASN A 351 -27.26 -11.63 8.91
C ASN A 351 -28.40 -12.67 8.96
N ARG A 352 -29.51 -12.32 9.61
CA ARG A 352 -30.69 -13.21 9.73
C ARG A 352 -31.66 -13.13 8.56
N TYR A 353 -31.57 -12.08 7.75
CA TYR A 353 -32.54 -11.81 6.69
C TYR A 353 -31.92 -12.06 5.33
N SER A 354 -32.23 -13.19 4.70
CA SER A 354 -31.66 -13.58 3.40
C SER A 354 -31.80 -12.50 2.33
N GLN A 355 -32.85 -11.68 2.36
CA GLN A 355 -33.08 -10.60 1.38
C GLN A 355 -32.42 -9.25 1.69
N TYR A 356 -31.80 -9.04 2.87
CA TYR A 356 -31.27 -7.74 3.31
C TYR A 356 -29.79 -7.82 3.71
N GLN A 357 -28.99 -8.46 2.87
CA GLN A 357 -27.60 -8.79 3.20
C GLN A 357 -26.67 -7.60 3.00
N ILE A 358 -26.71 -7.02 1.80
CA ILE A 358 -26.02 -5.79 1.41
C ILE A 358 -27.02 -4.83 0.77
N TYR A 359 -26.74 -3.53 0.82
CA TYR A 359 -27.45 -2.54 0.01
C TYR A 359 -26.50 -2.01 -1.06
N ASP A 360 -26.75 -2.40 -2.31
CA ASP A 360 -25.86 -2.22 -3.45
C ASP A 360 -26.34 -1.03 -4.29
N HIS A 361 -25.82 0.15 -3.99
CA HIS A 361 -26.19 1.42 -4.62
C HIS A 361 -24.93 2.23 -4.91
N ASN A 362 -24.73 2.68 -6.16
CA ASN A 362 -23.49 3.32 -6.61
C ASN A 362 -23.05 4.57 -5.80
N MET A 363 -24.01 5.33 -5.28
CA MET A 363 -23.74 6.47 -4.37
C MET A 363 -23.29 6.06 -2.96
N TYR A 364 -23.26 4.78 -2.60
CA TYR A 364 -22.87 4.30 -1.26
C TYR A 364 -21.59 3.49 -1.35
N GLY A 365 -20.77 3.53 -0.29
CA GLY A 365 -19.70 2.55 -0.13
C GLY A 365 -20.24 1.17 0.29
N PRO A 366 -19.36 0.23 0.66
CA PRO A 366 -19.77 -1.06 1.18
C PRO A 366 -20.78 -0.93 2.31
N THR A 367 -21.98 -1.45 2.09
CA THR A 367 -23.13 -1.27 2.98
C THR A 367 -23.80 -2.61 3.28
N PHE A 368 -23.96 -2.94 4.57
CA PHE A 368 -24.37 -4.24 5.06
C PHE A 368 -25.61 -4.15 5.96
N GLY A 369 -26.53 -5.11 5.79
CA GLY A 369 -27.72 -5.25 6.63
C GLY A 369 -28.92 -4.39 6.21
N GLY A 370 -30.13 -4.90 6.46
CA GLY A 370 -31.38 -4.14 6.40
C GLY A 370 -31.40 -3.03 7.43
N GLY A 371 -31.79 -1.82 7.01
CA GLY A 371 -31.70 -0.62 7.87
C GLY A 371 -30.26 -0.17 8.14
N HIS A 372 -29.29 -0.75 7.43
CA HIS A 372 -27.85 -0.47 7.42
C HIS A 372 -27.15 -0.63 8.76
N ASP A 373 -26.82 -1.88 9.09
CA ASP A 373 -25.98 -2.19 10.25
C ASP A 373 -24.56 -1.61 10.08
N ILE A 374 -24.08 -1.52 8.83
CA ILE A 374 -22.93 -0.70 8.43
C ILE A 374 -23.34 0.07 7.18
N TYR A 375 -23.34 1.39 7.22
CA TYR A 375 -23.49 2.29 6.08
C TYR A 375 -22.21 3.10 5.89
N ILE A 376 -21.74 3.17 4.65
CA ILE A 376 -20.61 4.02 4.25
C ILE A 376 -21.09 5.00 3.18
N ASN A 377 -20.83 6.28 3.40
CA ASN A 377 -21.30 7.36 2.53
C ASN A 377 -20.52 7.46 1.20
N SER A 378 -21.01 8.29 0.28
CA SER A 378 -20.46 8.45 -1.08
C SER A 378 -19.00 8.91 -1.13
N ASN A 379 -18.56 9.69 -0.14
CA ASN A 379 -17.20 10.19 -0.04
C ASN A 379 -16.27 9.29 0.78
N MET A 380 -16.71 8.07 1.13
CA MET A 380 -15.93 7.05 1.84
C MET A 380 -15.25 7.53 3.13
N ASN A 381 -15.77 8.61 3.74
CA ASN A 381 -15.15 9.25 4.90
C ASN A 381 -15.89 8.96 6.20
N GLY A 382 -17.14 8.53 6.14
CA GLY A 382 -17.93 8.22 7.32
C GLY A 382 -19.23 7.52 6.96
N GLY A 383 -20.16 7.54 7.90
CA GLY A 383 -21.45 6.92 7.73
C GLY A 383 -22.11 6.72 9.08
N TYR A 384 -22.87 5.63 9.19
CA TYR A 384 -23.49 5.26 10.45
C TYR A 384 -23.59 3.74 10.55
N CYS A 385 -23.80 3.25 11.77
CA CYS A 385 -24.02 1.86 12.06
C CYS A 385 -25.27 1.72 12.91
N ASN A 386 -26.13 0.80 12.53
CA ASN A 386 -27.35 0.48 13.24
C ASN A 386 -27.27 -0.94 13.81
N TYR A 387 -28.09 -1.26 14.81
CA TYR A 387 -28.22 -2.64 15.29
C TYR A 387 -29.58 -3.18 14.84
N HIS A 388 -29.59 -3.95 13.74
CA HIS A 388 -30.83 -4.42 13.15
C HIS A 388 -30.76 -5.87 12.64
N SER A 389 -29.94 -6.14 11.62
CA SER A 389 -29.99 -7.39 10.85
C SER A 389 -29.06 -8.48 11.40
N TYR A 390 -28.06 -8.10 12.19
CA TYR A 390 -27.03 -8.99 12.71
C TYR A 390 -27.16 -9.14 14.23
N TYR A 391 -27.98 -10.10 14.65
CA TYR A 391 -28.28 -10.31 16.06
C TYR A 391 -27.10 -10.93 16.82
N GLY A 392 -27.01 -10.61 18.11
CA GLY A 392 -25.97 -11.13 19.01
C GLY A 392 -24.75 -10.22 19.13
N ALA A 393 -24.72 -9.09 18.41
CA ALA A 393 -23.70 -8.05 18.60
C ALA A 393 -23.84 -7.33 19.96
N GLY A 394 -25.03 -7.40 20.57
CA GLY A 394 -25.34 -6.80 21.88
C GLY A 394 -25.27 -5.28 21.93
N SER A 395 -24.79 -4.63 20.86
CA SER A 395 -24.53 -3.20 20.73
C SER A 395 -24.17 -2.85 19.28
N ILE A 396 -24.11 -1.56 18.95
CA ILE A 396 -23.70 -1.06 17.64
C ILE A 396 -22.24 -1.46 17.37
N ILE A 397 -21.99 -2.13 16.24
CA ILE A 397 -20.70 -2.76 15.96
C ILE A 397 -19.54 -1.76 15.83
N CYS A 398 -19.86 -0.52 15.47
CA CYS A 398 -18.91 0.58 15.22
C CYS A 398 -18.56 1.39 16.47
N GLY A 399 -18.96 0.95 17.67
CA GLY A 399 -18.76 1.73 18.91
C GLY A 399 -19.87 2.72 19.20
N SER A 400 -20.32 3.45 18.19
CA SER A 400 -21.38 4.45 18.23
C SER A 400 -22.19 4.43 16.93
N TYR A 401 -23.39 5.03 16.96
CA TYR A 401 -24.24 5.14 15.76
C TYR A 401 -23.52 5.90 14.63
N SER A 402 -22.88 7.02 14.95
CA SER A 402 -22.12 7.84 14.01
C SER A 402 -20.96 8.55 14.74
N SER A 403 -20.48 9.69 14.22
CA SER A 403 -19.39 10.50 14.79
C SER A 403 -18.01 9.84 14.77
N TRP A 404 -17.81 8.89 13.86
CA TRP A 404 -16.52 8.34 13.48
C TRP A 404 -16.24 8.66 12.01
N SER A 405 -14.96 8.69 11.65
CA SER A 405 -14.49 8.75 10.27
C SER A 405 -13.75 7.47 9.92
N ILE A 406 -13.70 7.15 8.64
CA ILE A 406 -12.99 5.97 8.12
C ILE A 406 -11.52 6.35 7.93
N THR A 407 -10.62 5.74 8.69
CA THR A 407 -9.17 5.98 8.58
C THR A 407 -8.48 4.98 7.64
N ALA A 408 -9.02 3.77 7.50
CA ALA A 408 -8.61 2.81 6.47
C ALA A 408 -9.82 2.00 6.00
N LEU A 409 -9.88 1.69 4.70
CA LEU A 409 -10.90 0.83 4.13
C LEU A 409 -10.33 0.09 2.93
N GLU A 410 -10.47 -1.23 2.94
CA GLU A 410 -10.08 -2.10 1.84
C GLU A 410 -11.17 -3.13 1.54
N VAL A 411 -11.31 -3.47 0.27
CA VAL A 411 -12.25 -4.47 -0.24
C VAL A 411 -11.51 -5.43 -1.15
N TYR A 412 -11.66 -6.71 -0.84
CA TYR A 412 -11.03 -7.81 -1.54
C TYR A 412 -12.08 -8.72 -2.15
N SER A 413 -11.90 -9.13 -3.39
CA SER A 413 -12.57 -10.31 -3.96
C SER A 413 -12.13 -11.58 -3.21
N THR A 414 -13.06 -12.50 -3.02
CA THR A 414 -12.77 -13.85 -2.50
C THR A 414 -13.05 -14.93 -3.55
N GLU A 415 -13.06 -14.55 -4.82
CA GLU A 415 -13.18 -15.44 -5.97
C GLU A 415 -11.95 -15.25 -6.87
N ALA A 416 -11.42 -16.36 -7.38
CA ALA A 416 -10.18 -16.44 -8.16
C ALA A 416 -10.35 -15.99 -9.62
#